data_AF-A0A923ALB4-F1
#
_entry.id   AF-A0A923ALB4-F1
#
_cell.length_a   1.000
_cell.length_b   1.000
_cell.length_c   1.000
_cell.angle_alpha   90.00
_cell.angle_beta   90.00
_cell.angle_gamma   90.00
#
_symmetry.space_group_name_H-M   'P 1'
#
loop_
_entity.id
_entity.type
_entity.pdbx_description
1 polymer ?
#
loop_
_entity_poly.entity_id
_entity_poly.type
_entity_poly.pdbx_seq_one_letter_code
_entity_poly.pdbx_strand_id
1 'polypeptide(L)'
;MKLSIRTKLLGSAGLLLVFMAGIGLLSVVNLAAVDERAIKMETSVVNPIVDLAVARAKANENRAFLSNHILETDPAAKAELERKMTTNAEEIATSLAAVKESLVSDEAKQTMVDLEAALGAYEEARAHTIELSNAGKAAEAYAEVTGEALPAFEGVRDGMTKLFESKDALSASLSEEIASTYESSRTITIVLVVLAILVGLALSFWVARGISRGVKDVQVTLASLTDKCATWLQEGLSRFAQNDLTYEVTPVTAPIERFSSDEIGETARYANKMRDKLIATIGAYNEAR
;
A
#
# COMPACT_ATOMS: atom_id res chain seq x y z
N MET A 1 -4.07 -39.44 5.79
CA MET A 1 -5.47 -38.93 5.92
C MET A 1 -6.15 -38.98 4.56
N LYS A 2 -7.39 -39.45 4.48
CA LYS A 2 -8.20 -39.41 3.25
C LYS A 2 -8.79 -38.00 3.13
N LEU A 3 -8.43 -37.25 2.08
CA LEU A 3 -9.02 -35.92 1.82
C LEU A 3 -10.31 -36.09 1.03
N SER A 4 -11.44 -35.68 1.58
CA SER A 4 -12.71 -35.60 0.85
C SER A 4 -12.62 -34.59 -0.30
N ILE A 5 -13.50 -34.73 -1.29
CA ILE A 5 -13.66 -33.75 -2.38
C ILE A 5 -14.00 -32.38 -1.78
N ARG A 6 -14.88 -32.34 -0.77
CA ARG A 6 -15.22 -31.11 -0.05
C ARG A 6 -13.99 -30.44 0.56
N THR A 7 -13.13 -31.19 1.25
CA THR A 7 -11.90 -30.65 1.84
C THR A 7 -10.92 -30.18 0.77
N LYS A 8 -10.81 -30.87 -0.38
CA LYS A 8 -9.97 -30.41 -1.49
C LYS A 8 -10.43 -29.07 -2.05
N LEU A 9 -11.74 -28.94 -2.32
CA LEU A 9 -12.34 -27.72 -2.87
C LEU A 9 -12.27 -26.55 -1.87
N LEU A 10 -12.71 -26.77 -0.63
CA LEU A 10 -12.67 -25.74 0.42
C LEU A 10 -11.23 -25.39 0.80
N GLY A 11 -10.31 -26.35 0.79
CA GLY A 11 -8.89 -26.12 1.03
C GLY A 11 -8.27 -25.24 -0.05
N SER A 12 -8.53 -25.53 -1.34
CA SER A 12 -8.03 -24.70 -2.45
C SER A 12 -8.65 -23.30 -2.43
N ALA A 13 -9.95 -23.18 -2.18
CA ALA A 13 -10.62 -21.88 -2.10
C ALA A 13 -10.16 -21.09 -0.87
N GLY A 14 -10.03 -21.74 0.29
CA GLY A 14 -9.53 -21.14 1.52
C GLY A 14 -8.10 -20.63 1.38
N LEU A 15 -7.22 -21.38 0.71
CA LEU A 15 -5.86 -20.92 0.44
C LEU A 15 -5.84 -19.65 -0.43
N LEU A 16 -6.71 -19.59 -1.45
CA LEU A 16 -6.85 -18.38 -2.28
C LEU A 16 -7.37 -17.18 -1.49
N LEU A 17 -8.32 -17.40 -0.57
CA LEU A 17 -8.80 -16.36 0.33
C LEU A 17 -7.70 -15.86 1.27
N VAL A 18 -6.84 -16.76 1.77
CA VAL A 18 -5.67 -16.37 2.58
C VAL A 18 -4.70 -15.52 1.77
N PHE A 19 -4.40 -15.89 0.52
CA PHE A 19 -3.58 -15.05 -0.36
C PHE A 19 -4.20 -13.67 -0.60
N MET A 20 -5.51 -13.62 -0.90
CA MET A 20 -6.23 -12.37 -1.13
C MET A 20 -6.21 -11.47 0.12
N ALA A 21 -6.50 -12.04 1.29
CA ALA A 21 -6.45 -11.32 2.56
C ALA A 21 -5.04 -10.83 2.87
N GLY A 22 -4.01 -11.64 2.64
CA GLY A 22 -2.61 -11.27 2.84
C GLY A 22 -2.17 -10.13 1.93
N ILE A 23 -2.51 -10.18 0.64
CA ILE A 23 -2.21 -9.11 -0.32
C ILE A 23 -2.98 -7.83 0.04
N GLY A 24 -4.25 -7.96 0.42
CA GLY A 24 -5.06 -6.84 0.86
C GLY A 24 -4.48 -6.15 2.10
N LEU A 25 -4.13 -6.93 3.13
CA LEU A 25 -3.53 -6.41 4.36
C LEU A 25 -2.18 -5.74 4.09
N LEU A 26 -1.31 -6.36 3.29
CA LEU A 26 -0.03 -5.78 2.88
C LEU A 26 -0.25 -4.45 2.14
N SER A 27 -1.24 -4.38 1.25
CA SER A 27 -1.55 -3.16 0.51
C SER A 27 -2.00 -2.03 1.44
N VAL A 28 -2.82 -2.33 2.46
CA VAL A 28 -3.24 -1.36 3.48
C VAL A 28 -2.05 -0.87 4.29
N VAL A 29 -1.16 -1.75 4.73
CA VAL A 29 0.06 -1.37 5.48
C VAL A 29 0.96 -0.48 4.63
N ASN A 30 1.17 -0.81 3.37
CA ASN A 30 2.00 0.00 2.46
C ASN A 30 1.38 1.38 2.20
N LEU A 31 0.05 1.46 2.03
CA LEU A 31 -0.65 2.73 1.88
C LEU A 31 -0.55 3.59 3.14
N ALA A 32 -0.68 2.99 4.33
CA ALA A 32 -0.50 3.71 5.60
C ALA A 32 0.92 4.29 5.73
N ALA A 33 1.94 3.55 5.29
CA ALA A 33 3.32 4.03 5.32
C ALA A 33 3.58 5.18 4.31
N VAL A 34 2.88 5.21 3.18
CA VAL A 34 2.92 6.34 2.24
C VAL A 34 2.20 7.56 2.82
N ASP A 35 1.04 7.35 3.44
CA ASP A 35 0.24 8.38 4.08
C ASP A 35 1.01 9.07 5.22
N GLU A 36 1.66 8.30 6.10
CA GLU A 36 2.49 8.84 7.19
C GLU A 36 3.61 9.76 6.66
N ARG A 37 4.26 9.36 5.56
CA ARG A 37 5.30 10.18 4.92
C ARG A 37 4.74 11.42 4.25
N ALA A 38 3.53 11.35 3.67
CA ALA A 38 2.84 12.50 3.12
C ALA A 38 2.44 13.50 4.21
N ILE A 39 1.94 13.03 5.36
CA ILE A 39 1.67 13.87 6.53
C ILE A 39 2.97 14.51 7.04
N LYS A 40 4.08 13.77 7.06
CA LYS A 40 5.38 14.32 7.43
C LYS A 40 5.86 15.39 6.45
N MET A 41 5.65 15.20 5.15
CA MET A 41 5.91 16.22 4.13
C MET A 41 5.11 17.50 4.40
N GLU A 42 3.81 17.37 4.68
CA GLU A 42 2.95 18.52 4.98
C GLU A 42 3.42 19.26 6.25
N THR A 43 3.57 18.53 7.35
CA THR A 43 3.83 19.09 8.69
C THR A 43 5.27 19.54 8.91
N SER A 44 6.25 18.87 8.29
CA SER A 44 7.67 19.15 8.50
C SER A 44 8.30 19.97 7.38
N VAL A 45 7.66 20.10 6.21
CA VAL A 45 8.21 20.82 5.05
C VAL A 45 7.24 21.90 4.57
N VAL A 46 6.06 21.53 4.08
CA VAL A 46 5.16 22.47 3.38
C VAL A 46 4.69 23.59 4.31
N ASN A 47 4.10 23.25 5.46
CA ASN A 47 3.60 24.27 6.40
C ASN A 47 4.74 25.16 6.93
N PRO A 48 5.89 24.62 7.39
CA PRO A 48 7.03 25.45 7.80
C PRO A 48 7.62 26.34 6.69
N ILE A 49 7.59 25.92 5.42
CA ILE A 49 8.01 26.76 4.30
C ILE A 49 7.07 27.96 4.15
N VAL A 50 5.76 27.75 4.31
CA VAL A 50 4.78 28.85 4.29
C VAL A 50 5.04 29.81 5.45
N ASP A 51 5.26 29.29 6.67
CA ASP A 51 5.57 30.11 7.84
C ASP A 51 6.88 30.90 7.66
N LEU A 52 7.94 30.27 7.14
CA LEU A 52 9.18 30.96 6.80
C LEU A 52 8.96 32.05 5.74
N ALA A 53 8.08 31.81 4.75
CA ALA A 53 7.78 32.79 3.72
C ALA A 53 7.03 34.00 4.28
N VAL A 54 6.07 33.78 5.20
CA VAL A 54 5.38 34.84 5.94
C VAL A 54 6.39 35.64 6.76
N ALA A 55 7.21 34.98 7.59
CA ALA A 55 8.22 35.64 8.40
C ALA A 55 9.19 36.48 7.54
N ARG A 56 9.66 35.93 6.42
CA ARG A 56 10.53 36.65 5.48
C ARG A 56 9.85 37.86 4.85
N ALA A 57 8.60 37.71 4.40
CA ALA A 57 7.85 38.81 3.80
C ALA A 57 7.66 39.96 4.81
N LYS A 58 7.29 39.62 6.05
CA LYS A 58 7.05 40.57 7.14
C LYS A 58 8.32 41.26 7.61
N ALA A 59 9.43 40.55 7.67
CA ALA A 59 10.74 41.13 7.99
C ALA A 59 11.17 42.15 6.92
N ASN A 60 10.94 41.86 5.63
CA ASN A 60 11.22 42.79 4.53
C ASN A 60 10.25 43.99 4.53
N GLU A 61 8.98 43.76 4.83
CA GLU A 61 7.98 44.81 4.97
C GLU A 61 8.35 45.78 6.11
N ASN A 62 8.83 45.28 7.25
CA ASN A 62 9.36 46.11 8.33
C ASN A 62 10.55 46.97 7.88
N ARG A 63 11.43 46.44 7.04
CA ARG A 63 12.55 47.20 6.47
C ARG A 63 12.07 48.36 5.59
N ALA A 64 11.02 48.12 4.80
CA ALA A 64 10.40 49.15 3.98
C ALA A 64 9.69 50.21 4.83
N PHE A 65 8.94 49.79 5.86
CA PHE A 65 8.29 50.71 6.80
C PHE A 65 9.28 51.55 7.59
N LEU A 66 10.41 50.98 8.01
CA LEU A 66 11.48 51.72 8.67
C LEU A 66 12.04 52.81 7.76
N SER A 67 12.29 52.48 6.49
CA SER A 67 12.75 53.45 5.49
C SER A 67 11.74 54.57 5.26
N ASN A 68 10.44 54.22 5.18
CA ASN A 68 9.37 55.21 5.05
C ASN A 68 9.23 56.08 6.30
N HIS A 69 9.43 55.53 7.50
CA HIS A 69 9.34 56.25 8.77
C HIS A 69 10.40 57.34 8.88
N ILE A 70 11.61 57.09 8.38
CA ILE A 70 12.70 58.09 8.30
C ILE A 70 12.33 59.25 7.37
N LEU A 71 11.63 58.96 6.26
CA LEU A 71 11.24 59.95 5.26
C LEU A 71 9.95 60.72 5.61
N GLU A 72 9.11 60.14 6.47
CA GLU A 72 7.84 60.73 6.88
C GLU A 72 8.06 61.94 7.80
N THR A 73 7.16 62.92 7.71
CA THR A 73 7.17 64.15 8.51
C THR A 73 5.93 64.30 9.38
N ASP A 74 4.80 63.67 9.03
CA ASP A 74 3.59 63.66 9.86
C ASP A 74 3.73 62.67 11.04
N PRO A 75 3.63 63.14 12.30
CA PRO A 75 3.69 62.27 13.47
C PRO A 75 2.63 61.18 13.49
N ALA A 76 1.42 61.43 12.95
CA ALA A 76 0.36 60.43 12.92
C ALA A 76 0.70 59.29 11.94
N ALA A 77 1.21 59.63 10.76
CA ALA A 77 1.71 58.64 9.80
C ALA A 77 2.92 57.84 10.33
N LYS A 78 3.82 58.46 11.11
CA LYS A 78 4.91 57.73 11.78
C LYS A 78 4.39 56.70 12.79
N ALA A 79 3.48 57.10 13.65
CA ALA A 79 2.86 56.19 14.62
C ALA A 79 2.12 55.03 13.94
N GLU A 80 1.53 55.25 12.76
CA GLU A 80 0.93 54.19 11.96
C GLU A 80 1.95 53.15 11.49
N LEU A 81 3.08 53.61 10.96
CA LEU A 81 4.17 52.74 10.51
C LEU A 81 4.75 51.94 11.68
N GLU A 82 4.90 52.55 12.86
CA GLU A 82 5.31 51.87 14.08
C GLU A 82 4.35 50.74 14.47
N ARG A 83 3.04 50.99 14.47
CA ARG A 83 2.04 49.93 14.75
C ARG A 83 2.15 48.78 13.76
N LYS A 84 2.31 49.07 12.46
CA LYS A 84 2.47 48.03 11.43
C LYS A 84 3.73 47.21 11.67
N MET A 85 4.84 47.85 12.04
CA MET A 85 6.08 47.15 12.37
C MET A 85 5.94 46.24 13.59
N THR A 86 5.22 46.68 14.62
CA THR A 86 4.90 45.87 15.80
C THR A 86 4.04 44.66 15.44
N THR A 87 2.95 44.85 14.68
CA THR A 87 2.11 43.74 14.21
C THR A 87 2.91 42.72 13.40
N ASN A 88 3.76 43.20 12.49
CA ASN A 88 4.63 42.32 11.72
C ASN A 88 5.65 41.58 12.60
N ALA A 89 6.16 42.17 13.67
CA ALA A 89 7.06 41.50 14.61
C ALA A 89 6.34 40.35 15.36
N GLU A 90 5.09 40.55 15.76
CA GLU A 90 4.26 39.50 16.35
C GLU A 90 4.00 38.34 15.37
N GLU A 91 3.71 38.65 14.10
CA GLU A 91 3.54 37.65 13.04
C GLU A 91 4.83 36.87 12.77
N ILE A 92 5.99 37.56 12.71
CA ILE A 92 7.29 36.91 12.56
C ILE A 92 7.55 35.94 13.71
N ALA A 93 7.36 36.39 14.95
CA ALA A 93 7.57 35.54 16.13
C ALA A 93 6.67 34.31 16.11
N THR A 94 5.39 34.48 15.74
CA THR A 94 4.43 33.39 15.63
C THR A 94 4.84 32.37 14.55
N SER A 95 5.20 32.84 13.36
CA SER A 95 5.66 31.97 12.27
C SER A 95 6.96 31.26 12.61
N LEU A 96 7.95 31.93 13.19
CA LEU A 96 9.21 31.29 13.57
C LEU A 96 9.04 30.26 14.69
N ALA A 97 8.12 30.48 15.64
CA ALA A 97 7.76 29.48 16.64
C ALA A 97 7.16 28.21 16.00
N ALA A 98 6.27 28.36 15.02
CA ALA A 98 5.72 27.21 14.28
C ALA A 98 6.81 26.46 13.50
N VAL A 99 7.75 27.18 12.87
CA VAL A 99 8.89 26.59 12.17
C VAL A 99 9.77 25.80 13.15
N LYS A 100 10.02 26.34 14.34
CA LYS A 100 10.90 25.74 15.36
C LYS A 100 10.45 24.34 15.77
N GLU A 101 9.14 24.11 15.92
CA GLU A 101 8.56 22.80 16.24
C GLU A 101 8.81 21.73 15.17
N SER A 102 9.09 22.15 13.94
CA SER A 102 9.32 21.25 12.80
C SER A 102 10.80 20.95 12.52
N LEU A 103 11.73 21.50 13.31
CA LEU A 103 13.16 21.34 13.08
C LEU A 103 13.69 20.03 13.64
N VAL A 104 14.27 19.21 12.76
CA VAL A 104 14.69 17.85 13.12
C VAL A 104 16.20 17.77 13.37
N SER A 105 17.01 18.38 12.50
CA SER A 105 18.47 18.34 12.58
C SER A 105 19.04 19.35 13.57
N ASP A 106 20.19 19.02 14.15
CA ASP A 106 20.88 19.89 15.10
C ASP A 106 21.41 21.16 14.41
N GLU A 107 21.82 21.06 13.15
CA GLU A 107 22.24 22.19 12.34
C GLU A 107 21.08 23.18 12.09
N ALA A 108 19.87 22.67 11.83
CA ALA A 108 18.70 23.53 11.61
C ALA A 108 18.25 24.19 12.92
N LYS A 109 18.30 23.47 14.04
CA LYS A 109 18.02 24.03 15.37
C LYS A 109 19.02 25.13 15.73
N GLN A 110 20.31 24.91 15.47
CA GLN A 110 21.33 25.94 15.70
C GLN A 110 21.11 27.15 14.78
N THR A 111 20.79 26.92 13.50
CA THR A 111 20.45 28.01 12.56
C THR A 111 19.27 28.85 13.05
N MET A 112 18.26 28.21 13.67
CA MET A 112 17.13 28.94 14.27
C MET A 112 17.57 29.80 15.46
N VAL A 113 18.45 29.30 16.33
CA VAL A 113 19.01 30.10 17.44
C VAL A 113 19.77 31.31 16.91
N ASP A 114 20.61 31.12 15.88
CA ASP A 114 21.38 32.20 15.26
C ASP A 114 20.45 33.23 14.59
N LEU A 115 19.37 32.76 13.95
CA LEU A 115 18.33 33.61 13.36
C LEU A 115 17.59 34.43 14.42
N GLU A 116 17.18 33.81 15.53
CA GLU A 116 16.52 34.49 16.66
C GLU A 116 17.42 35.59 17.25
N ALA A 117 18.73 35.32 17.38
CA ALA A 117 19.70 36.30 17.84
C ALA A 117 19.88 37.47 16.85
N ALA A 118 20.00 37.18 15.55
CA ALA A 118 20.09 38.21 14.52
C ALA A 118 18.81 39.06 14.43
N LEU A 119 17.64 38.44 14.64
CA LEU A 119 16.36 39.13 14.68
C LEU A 119 16.32 40.09 15.88
N GLY A 120 16.73 39.64 17.07
CA GLY A 120 16.81 40.51 18.25
C GLY A 120 17.72 41.72 18.04
N ALA A 121 18.91 41.52 17.45
CA ALA A 121 19.81 42.62 17.11
C ALA A 121 19.20 43.60 16.10
N TYR A 122 18.49 43.08 15.09
CA TYR A 122 17.79 43.92 14.10
C TYR A 122 16.63 44.71 14.75
N GLU A 123 15.91 44.13 15.70
CA GLU A 123 14.84 44.80 16.43
C GLU A 123 15.35 45.94 17.31
N GLU A 124 16.48 45.74 17.98
CA GLU A 124 17.14 46.77 18.79
C GLU A 124 17.61 47.95 17.92
N ALA A 125 18.33 47.68 16.83
CA ALA A 125 18.78 48.71 15.89
C ALA A 125 17.60 49.45 15.23
N ARG A 126 16.50 48.73 14.93
CA ARG A 126 15.26 49.33 14.43
C ARG A 126 14.63 50.28 15.45
N ALA A 127 14.58 49.89 16.72
CA ALA A 127 14.03 50.73 17.78
C ALA A 127 14.82 52.04 17.92
N HIS A 128 16.15 51.97 17.94
CA HIS A 128 17.01 53.16 18.00
C HIS A 128 16.84 54.06 16.74
N THR A 129 16.71 53.45 15.56
CA THR A 129 16.40 54.18 14.32
C THR A 129 15.06 54.94 14.42
N ILE A 130 14.03 54.32 14.98
CA ILE A 130 12.71 54.94 15.18
C ILE A 130 12.82 56.13 16.14
N GLU A 131 13.58 56.02 17.22
CA GLU A 131 13.82 57.11 18.17
C GLU A 131 14.49 58.31 17.49
N LEU A 132 15.55 58.08 16.71
CA LEU A 132 16.24 59.12 15.94
C LEU A 132 15.31 59.78 14.91
N SER A 133 14.51 58.99 14.21
CA SER A 133 13.53 59.49 13.25
C SER A 133 12.44 60.33 13.93
N ASN A 134 11.92 59.90 15.07
CA ASN A 134 10.93 60.65 15.85
C ASN A 134 11.50 61.96 16.42
N ALA A 135 12.80 62.00 16.70
CA ALA A 135 13.51 63.21 17.09
C ALA A 135 13.82 64.17 15.90
N GLY A 136 13.40 63.83 14.68
CA GLY A 136 13.65 64.63 13.48
C GLY A 136 15.08 64.52 12.93
N LYS A 137 15.86 63.53 13.41
CA LYS A 137 17.28 63.34 13.08
C LYS A 137 17.46 62.35 11.94
N ALA A 138 16.88 62.65 10.77
CA ALA A 138 16.85 61.72 9.64
C ALA A 138 18.23 61.24 9.15
N ALA A 139 19.25 62.10 9.18
CA ALA A 139 20.61 61.72 8.79
C ALA A 139 21.27 60.75 9.78
N GLU A 140 21.04 60.93 11.08
CA GLU A 140 21.51 60.02 12.14
C GLU A 140 20.76 58.68 12.03
N ALA A 141 19.43 58.71 11.83
CA ALA A 141 18.63 57.51 11.63
C ALA A 141 19.08 56.70 10.40
N TYR A 142 19.42 57.37 9.29
CA TYR A 142 19.97 56.71 8.11
C TYR A 142 21.35 56.09 8.36
N ALA A 143 22.22 56.79 9.10
CA ALA A 143 23.52 56.25 9.49
C ALA A 143 23.36 54.99 10.36
N GLU A 144 22.40 54.99 11.30
CA GLU A 144 22.04 53.82 12.11
C GLU A 144 21.59 52.63 11.27
N VAL A 145 20.71 52.87 10.29
CA VAL A 145 20.25 51.81 9.37
C VAL A 145 21.40 51.18 8.62
N THR A 146 22.31 52.01 8.09
CA THR A 146 23.42 51.52 7.26
C THR A 146 24.54 50.88 8.07
N GLY A 147 24.77 51.34 9.31
CA GLY A 147 25.82 50.85 10.21
C GLY A 147 25.44 49.61 11.00
N GLU A 148 24.20 49.55 11.52
CA GLU A 148 23.79 48.54 12.50
C GLU A 148 22.60 47.70 12.00
N ALA A 149 21.50 48.34 11.59
CA ALA A 149 20.27 47.60 11.27
C ALA A 149 20.40 46.73 10.00
N LEU A 150 21.10 47.22 8.98
CA LEU A 150 21.30 46.48 7.72
C LEU A 150 22.18 45.24 7.94
N PRO A 151 23.37 45.32 8.56
CA PRO A 151 24.15 44.14 8.91
C PRO A 151 23.41 43.12 9.77
N ALA A 152 22.65 43.56 10.79
CA ALA A 152 21.84 42.65 11.59
C ALA A 152 20.78 41.92 10.75
N PHE A 153 20.14 42.64 9.81
CA PHE A 153 19.17 42.07 8.89
C PHE A 153 19.77 41.07 7.89
N GLU A 154 21.05 41.20 7.53
CA GLU A 154 21.73 40.19 6.71
C GLU A 154 21.80 38.84 7.43
N GLY A 155 22.04 38.84 8.75
CA GLY A 155 21.93 37.64 9.59
C GLY A 155 20.53 37.02 9.56
N VAL A 156 19.49 37.86 9.61
CA VAL A 156 18.09 37.41 9.49
C VAL A 156 17.84 36.75 8.12
N ARG A 157 18.25 37.41 7.04
CA ARG A 157 18.09 36.90 5.66
C ARG A 157 18.81 35.56 5.49
N ASP A 158 20.04 35.48 5.96
CA ASP A 158 20.89 34.30 5.77
C ASP A 158 20.40 33.14 6.63
N GLY A 159 19.96 33.40 7.87
CA GLY A 159 19.31 32.40 8.73
C GLY A 159 18.05 31.83 8.10
N MET A 160 17.14 32.69 7.61
CA MET A 160 15.93 32.23 6.90
C MET A 160 16.28 31.44 5.64
N THR A 161 17.29 31.86 4.87
CA THR A 161 17.72 31.16 3.65
C THR A 161 18.25 29.76 3.97
N LYS A 162 19.11 29.62 4.98
CA LYS A 162 19.59 28.31 5.44
C LYS A 162 18.46 27.40 5.93
N LEU A 163 17.46 27.96 6.61
CA LEU A 163 16.28 27.18 7.01
C LEU A 163 15.46 26.73 5.79
N PHE A 164 15.26 27.57 4.78
CA PHE A 164 14.63 27.16 3.52
C PHE A 164 15.40 26.02 2.84
N GLU A 165 16.72 26.14 2.71
CA GLU A 165 17.58 25.10 2.13
C GLU A 165 17.51 23.78 2.93
N SER A 166 17.48 23.87 4.26
CA SER A 166 17.30 22.68 5.11
C SER A 166 15.94 22.01 4.87
N LYS A 167 14.87 22.79 4.67
CA LYS A 167 13.53 22.26 4.36
C LYS A 167 13.45 21.68 2.95
N ASP A 168 14.12 22.29 1.97
CA ASP A 168 14.21 21.77 0.61
C ASP A 168 14.96 20.43 0.57
N ALA A 169 16.10 20.33 1.27
CA ALA A 169 16.83 19.07 1.40
C ALA A 169 15.99 17.97 2.08
N LEU A 170 15.23 18.32 3.13
CA LEU A 170 14.30 17.39 3.78
C LEU A 170 13.17 16.96 2.82
N SER A 171 12.64 17.88 2.02
CA SER A 171 11.65 17.60 0.98
C SER A 171 12.16 16.58 -0.04
N ALA A 172 13.38 16.76 -0.53
CA ALA A 172 14.01 15.85 -1.47
C ALA A 172 14.16 14.44 -0.87
N SER A 173 14.66 14.34 0.37
CA SER A 173 14.80 13.07 1.09
C SER A 173 13.46 12.36 1.27
N LEU A 174 12.44 13.07 1.76
CA LEU A 174 11.11 12.48 1.96
C LEU A 174 10.48 12.03 0.65
N SER A 175 10.67 12.78 -0.44
CA SER A 175 10.17 12.43 -1.76
C SER A 175 10.82 11.14 -2.29
N GLU A 176 12.13 10.98 -2.10
CA GLU A 176 12.87 9.77 -2.45
C GLU A 176 12.44 8.55 -1.61
N GLU A 177 12.22 8.75 -0.30
CA GLU A 177 11.69 7.71 0.59
C GLU A 177 10.28 7.26 0.20
N ILE A 178 9.41 8.20 -0.17
CA ILE A 178 8.05 7.90 -0.67
C ILE A 178 8.13 7.10 -1.96
N ALA A 179 8.95 7.55 -2.92
CA ALA A 179 9.11 6.89 -4.22
C ALA A 179 9.65 5.47 -4.05
N SER A 180 10.74 5.29 -3.30
CA SER A 180 11.35 3.98 -3.06
C SER A 180 10.41 3.02 -2.32
N THR A 181 9.68 3.51 -1.30
CA THR A 181 8.67 2.72 -0.60
C THR A 181 7.56 2.27 -1.55
N TYR A 182 7.07 3.17 -2.39
CA TYR A 182 6.05 2.87 -3.38
C TYR A 182 6.53 1.83 -4.40
N GLU A 183 7.72 2.00 -4.98
CA GLU A 183 8.26 1.08 -5.99
C GLU A 183 8.51 -0.32 -5.42
N SER A 184 9.09 -0.41 -4.23
CA SER A 184 9.30 -1.69 -3.53
C SER A 184 7.97 -2.36 -3.23
N SER A 185 7.02 -1.63 -2.64
CA SER A 185 5.67 -2.12 -2.32
C SER A 185 4.93 -2.60 -3.56
N ARG A 186 4.98 -1.83 -4.66
CA ARG A 186 4.37 -2.18 -5.94
C ARG A 186 4.96 -3.48 -6.48
N THR A 187 6.28 -3.62 -6.47
CA THR A 187 6.97 -4.80 -6.98
C THR A 187 6.61 -6.05 -6.17
N ILE A 188 6.65 -5.96 -4.83
CA ILE A 188 6.27 -7.07 -3.93
C ILE A 188 4.81 -7.47 -4.16
N THR A 189 3.89 -6.50 -4.23
CA THR A 189 2.47 -6.77 -4.48
C THR A 189 2.25 -7.47 -5.82
N ILE A 190 2.89 -7.00 -6.90
CA ILE A 190 2.78 -7.65 -8.22
C ILE A 190 3.29 -9.09 -8.17
N VAL A 191 4.45 -9.32 -7.56
CA VAL A 191 5.03 -10.67 -7.42
C VAL A 191 4.09 -11.60 -6.64
N LEU A 192 3.53 -11.13 -5.52
CA LEU A 192 2.59 -11.90 -4.71
C LEU A 192 1.29 -12.20 -5.46
N VAL A 193 0.76 -11.25 -6.22
CA VAL A 193 -0.44 -11.46 -7.07
C VAL A 193 -0.15 -12.51 -8.14
N VAL A 194 0.98 -12.42 -8.84
CA VAL A 194 1.36 -13.40 -9.87
C VAL A 194 1.54 -14.78 -9.26
N LEU A 195 2.23 -14.89 -8.11
CA LEU A 195 2.38 -16.16 -7.40
C LEU A 195 1.03 -16.75 -6.94
N ALA A 196 0.14 -15.93 -6.39
CA ALA A 196 -1.20 -16.36 -5.98
C ALA A 196 -2.02 -16.89 -7.16
N ILE A 197 -1.94 -16.22 -8.32
CA ILE A 197 -2.58 -16.68 -9.56
C ILE A 197 -2.00 -18.02 -10.02
N LEU A 198 -0.67 -18.15 -10.07
CA LEU A 198 -0.01 -19.39 -10.51
C LEU A 198 -0.34 -20.57 -9.59
N VAL A 199 -0.30 -20.36 -8.27
CA VAL A 199 -0.68 -21.37 -7.28
C VAL A 199 -2.16 -21.73 -7.40
N GLY A 200 -3.02 -20.72 -7.58
CA GLY A 200 -4.45 -20.92 -7.82
C GLY A 200 -4.74 -21.77 -9.03
N LEU A 201 -4.16 -21.42 -10.18
CA LEU A 201 -4.30 -22.17 -11.43
C LEU A 201 -3.76 -23.59 -11.29
N ALA A 202 -2.60 -23.78 -10.67
CA ALA A 202 -2.02 -25.10 -10.46
C ALA A 202 -2.92 -25.99 -9.59
N LEU A 203 -3.44 -25.46 -8.48
CA LEU A 203 -4.35 -26.18 -7.60
C LEU A 203 -5.70 -26.47 -8.26
N SER A 204 -6.30 -25.48 -8.91
CA SER A 204 -7.55 -25.65 -9.67
C SER A 204 -7.41 -26.71 -10.75
N PHE A 205 -6.31 -26.67 -11.53
CA PHE A 205 -6.03 -27.67 -12.55
C PHE A 205 -5.84 -29.06 -11.95
N TRP A 206 -5.07 -29.17 -10.86
CA TRP A 206 -4.81 -30.46 -10.21
C TRP A 206 -6.09 -31.09 -9.63
N VAL A 207 -6.91 -30.31 -8.94
CA VAL A 207 -8.20 -30.75 -8.37
C VAL A 207 -9.18 -31.12 -9.49
N ALA A 208 -9.37 -30.25 -10.49
CA ALA A 208 -10.26 -30.52 -11.62
C ALA A 208 -9.85 -31.77 -12.39
N ARG A 209 -8.56 -31.91 -12.71
CA ARG A 209 -8.03 -33.10 -13.39
C ARG A 209 -8.23 -34.38 -12.59
N GLY A 210 -8.05 -34.33 -11.27
CA GLY A 210 -8.28 -35.48 -10.38
C GLY A 210 -9.74 -35.92 -10.38
N ILE A 211 -10.66 -34.96 -10.20
CA ILE A 211 -12.10 -35.22 -10.20
C ILE A 211 -12.56 -35.75 -11.56
N SER A 212 -12.25 -35.04 -12.65
CA SER A 212 -12.70 -35.41 -14.00
C SER A 212 -12.22 -36.79 -14.42
N ARG A 213 -10.98 -37.18 -14.07
CA ARG A 213 -10.45 -38.52 -14.36
C ARG A 213 -11.17 -39.60 -13.58
N GLY A 214 -11.26 -39.46 -12.26
CA GLY A 214 -11.90 -40.47 -11.42
C GLY A 214 -13.37 -40.69 -11.78
N VAL A 215 -14.11 -39.61 -12.05
CA VAL A 215 -15.51 -39.70 -12.52
C VAL A 215 -15.59 -40.42 -13.87
N LYS A 216 -14.71 -40.09 -14.81
CA LYS A 216 -14.69 -40.72 -16.14
C LYS A 216 -14.39 -42.22 -16.06
N ASP A 217 -13.44 -42.63 -15.22
CA ASP A 217 -13.07 -44.05 -15.06
C ASP A 217 -14.24 -44.89 -14.49
N VAL A 218 -14.96 -44.32 -13.51
CA VAL A 218 -16.20 -44.91 -12.98
C VAL A 218 -17.27 -44.99 -14.06
N GLN A 219 -17.52 -43.90 -14.79
CA GLN A 219 -18.51 -43.85 -15.87
C GLN A 219 -18.24 -44.89 -16.96
N VAL A 220 -16.99 -45.02 -17.41
CA VAL A 220 -16.60 -46.01 -18.43
C VAL A 220 -16.86 -47.44 -17.96
N THR A 221 -16.52 -47.74 -16.70
CA THR A 221 -16.72 -49.08 -16.14
C THR A 221 -18.20 -49.41 -16.00
N LEU A 222 -19.00 -48.48 -15.46
CA LEU A 222 -20.44 -48.68 -15.31
C LEU A 222 -21.14 -48.78 -16.67
N ALA A 223 -20.78 -47.95 -17.65
CA ALA A 223 -21.30 -48.06 -19.01
C ALA A 223 -20.98 -49.43 -19.64
N SER A 224 -19.75 -49.92 -19.49
CA SER A 224 -19.38 -51.25 -19.99
C SER A 224 -20.13 -52.38 -19.26
N LEU A 225 -20.40 -52.26 -17.96
CA LEU A 225 -21.22 -53.23 -17.23
C LEU A 225 -22.66 -53.24 -17.75
N THR A 226 -23.26 -52.07 -17.93
CA THR A 226 -24.65 -51.93 -18.38
C THR A 226 -24.80 -52.37 -19.83
N ASP A 227 -24.08 -51.72 -20.74
CA ASP A 227 -24.31 -51.82 -22.20
C ASP A 227 -23.77 -53.13 -22.80
N LYS A 228 -22.89 -53.83 -22.06
CA LYS A 228 -22.31 -55.11 -22.50
C LYS A 228 -22.69 -56.21 -21.53
N CYS A 229 -22.00 -56.34 -20.40
CA CYS A 229 -22.11 -57.51 -19.53
C CYS A 229 -23.56 -57.81 -19.11
N ALA A 230 -24.31 -56.81 -18.65
CA ALA A 230 -25.69 -56.97 -18.22
C ALA A 230 -26.63 -57.23 -19.41
N THR A 231 -26.51 -56.47 -20.50
CA THR A 231 -27.30 -56.67 -21.72
C THR A 231 -27.09 -58.07 -22.31
N TRP A 232 -25.85 -58.53 -22.43
CA TRP A 232 -25.53 -59.85 -22.98
C TRP A 232 -25.98 -60.97 -22.05
N LEU A 233 -25.86 -60.79 -20.73
CA LEU A 233 -26.41 -61.75 -19.76
C LEU A 233 -27.93 -61.83 -19.84
N GLN A 234 -28.62 -60.69 -19.99
CA GLN A 234 -30.07 -60.66 -20.16
C GLN A 234 -30.51 -61.40 -21.44
N GLU A 235 -29.81 -61.18 -22.55
CA GLU A 235 -30.05 -61.89 -23.81
C GLU A 235 -29.80 -63.40 -23.64
N GLY A 236 -28.70 -63.78 -22.99
CA GLY A 236 -28.38 -65.17 -22.71
C GLY A 236 -29.43 -65.86 -21.84
N LEU A 237 -29.93 -65.19 -20.80
CA LEU A 237 -31.01 -65.72 -19.96
C LEU A 237 -32.34 -65.84 -20.73
N SER A 238 -32.64 -64.90 -21.62
CA SER A 238 -33.82 -64.96 -22.50
C SER A 238 -33.77 -66.17 -23.44
N ARG A 239 -32.60 -66.45 -24.02
CA ARG A 239 -32.35 -67.62 -24.88
C ARG A 239 -32.40 -68.93 -24.09
N PHE A 240 -31.79 -68.95 -22.91
CA PHE A 240 -31.83 -70.09 -22.00
C PHE A 240 -33.27 -70.47 -21.65
N ALA A 241 -34.13 -69.49 -21.35
CA ALA A 241 -35.55 -69.73 -21.07
C ALA A 241 -36.32 -70.32 -22.27
N GLN A 242 -35.80 -70.15 -23.49
CA GLN A 242 -36.33 -70.74 -24.73
C GLN A 242 -35.66 -72.08 -25.08
N ASN A 243 -34.90 -72.68 -24.14
CA ASN A 243 -34.09 -73.89 -24.31
C ASN A 243 -32.93 -73.77 -25.33
N ASP A 244 -32.47 -72.55 -25.67
CA ASP A 244 -31.22 -72.35 -26.41
C ASP A 244 -30.05 -72.21 -25.44
N LEU A 245 -29.29 -73.30 -25.29
CA LEU A 245 -28.13 -73.40 -24.40
C LEU A 245 -26.80 -73.08 -25.11
N THR A 246 -26.85 -72.74 -26.40
CA THR A 246 -25.62 -72.54 -27.20
C THR A 246 -24.99 -71.17 -27.04
N TYR A 247 -25.73 -70.19 -26.51
CA TYR A 247 -25.28 -68.82 -26.36
C TYR A 247 -24.34 -68.63 -25.16
N GLU A 248 -23.09 -68.22 -25.41
CA GLU A 248 -22.08 -67.96 -24.37
C GLU A 248 -21.93 -66.47 -24.13
N VAL A 249 -21.89 -66.05 -22.86
CA VAL A 249 -21.66 -64.65 -22.50
C VAL A 249 -20.22 -64.47 -22.05
N THR A 250 -19.43 -63.66 -22.78
CA THR A 250 -18.06 -63.34 -22.38
C THR A 250 -17.99 -62.00 -21.64
N PRO A 251 -17.51 -61.94 -20.38
CA PRO A 251 -17.34 -60.69 -19.66
C PRO A 251 -16.16 -59.88 -20.22
N VAL A 252 -16.38 -58.61 -20.56
CA VAL A 252 -15.34 -57.74 -21.18
C VAL A 252 -15.00 -56.50 -20.36
N THR A 253 -15.73 -56.21 -19.29
CA THR A 253 -15.50 -54.98 -18.50
C THR A 253 -14.21 -55.10 -17.69
N ALA A 254 -13.29 -54.15 -17.87
CA ALA A 254 -12.05 -54.05 -17.11
C ALA A 254 -12.28 -53.44 -15.71
N PRO A 255 -11.45 -53.77 -14.70
CA PRO A 255 -11.53 -53.14 -13.38
C PRO A 255 -10.88 -51.74 -13.37
N ILE A 256 -11.32 -50.88 -12.46
CA ILE A 256 -10.67 -49.60 -12.18
C ILE A 256 -9.46 -49.86 -11.27
N GLU A 257 -8.26 -49.86 -11.83
CA GLU A 257 -7.03 -50.17 -11.08
C GLU A 257 -6.56 -49.03 -10.17
N ARG A 258 -6.72 -47.78 -10.63
CA ARG A 258 -6.26 -46.58 -9.93
C ARG A 258 -7.44 -45.68 -9.64
N PHE A 259 -7.76 -45.52 -8.37
CA PHE A 259 -8.80 -44.60 -7.92
C PHE A 259 -8.34 -43.81 -6.69
N SER A 260 -8.95 -42.64 -6.50
CA SER A 260 -8.64 -41.71 -5.42
C SER A 260 -9.02 -42.28 -4.04
N SER A 261 -8.54 -41.64 -2.97
CA SER A 261 -8.94 -41.99 -1.61
C SER A 261 -10.23 -41.29 -1.13
N ASP A 262 -10.86 -40.50 -2.00
CA ASP A 262 -12.04 -39.68 -1.72
C ASP A 262 -13.33 -40.41 -2.12
N GLU A 263 -14.45 -39.67 -2.12
CA GLU A 263 -15.78 -40.20 -2.42
C GLU A 263 -15.85 -40.84 -3.82
N ILE A 264 -15.16 -40.28 -4.83
CA ILE A 264 -15.12 -40.87 -6.18
C ILE A 264 -14.43 -42.23 -6.15
N GLY A 265 -13.35 -42.36 -5.40
CA GLY A 265 -12.66 -43.65 -5.30
C GLY A 265 -13.40 -44.66 -4.43
N GLU A 266 -14.28 -44.21 -3.54
CA GLU A 266 -15.25 -45.09 -2.91
C GLU A 266 -16.29 -45.61 -3.91
N THR A 267 -16.81 -44.74 -4.78
CA THR A 267 -17.67 -45.15 -5.90
C THR A 267 -16.95 -46.14 -6.82
N ALA A 268 -15.67 -45.92 -7.13
CA ALA A 268 -14.86 -46.85 -7.92
C ALA A 268 -14.73 -48.23 -7.26
N ARG A 269 -14.56 -48.30 -5.93
CA ARG A 269 -14.57 -49.58 -5.20
C ARG A 269 -15.91 -50.31 -5.31
N TYR A 270 -17.02 -49.59 -5.20
CA TYR A 270 -18.35 -50.19 -5.39
C TYR A 270 -18.57 -50.64 -6.84
N ALA A 271 -18.10 -49.87 -7.83
CA ALA A 271 -18.16 -50.26 -9.24
C ALA A 271 -17.35 -51.53 -9.52
N ASN A 272 -16.13 -51.66 -8.99
CA ASN A 272 -15.34 -52.89 -9.09
C ASN A 272 -16.04 -54.08 -8.39
N LYS A 273 -16.61 -53.87 -7.21
CA LYS A 273 -17.36 -54.94 -6.51
C LYS A 273 -18.59 -55.39 -7.31
N MET A 274 -19.32 -54.45 -7.92
CA MET A 274 -20.45 -54.74 -8.79
C MET A 274 -20.00 -55.51 -10.04
N ARG A 275 -18.91 -55.06 -10.67
CA ARG A 275 -18.26 -55.76 -11.79
C ARG A 275 -17.96 -57.20 -11.43
N ASP A 276 -17.23 -57.44 -10.34
CA ASP A 276 -16.77 -58.78 -9.97
C ASP A 276 -17.95 -59.73 -9.69
N LYS A 277 -19.01 -59.22 -9.03
CA LYS A 277 -20.25 -59.98 -8.84
C LYS A 277 -20.92 -60.33 -10.16
N LEU A 278 -21.06 -59.37 -11.08
CA LEU A 278 -21.72 -59.61 -12.37
C LEU A 278 -20.92 -60.60 -13.22
N ILE A 279 -19.59 -60.50 -13.21
CA ILE A 279 -18.69 -61.46 -13.89
C ILE A 279 -18.87 -62.87 -13.31
N ALA A 280 -18.95 -63.00 -11.99
CA ALA A 280 -19.22 -64.29 -11.35
C ALA A 280 -20.61 -64.84 -11.74
N THR A 281 -21.64 -63.99 -11.83
CA THR A 281 -22.97 -64.39 -12.32
C THR A 281 -22.95 -64.86 -13.77
N ILE A 282 -22.21 -64.18 -14.65
CA ILE A 282 -22.00 -64.62 -16.03
C ILE A 282 -21.32 -65.99 -16.07
N GLY A 283 -20.31 -66.21 -15.22
CA GLY A 283 -19.64 -67.51 -15.10
C GLY A 283 -20.61 -68.61 -14.69
N ALA A 284 -21.45 -68.37 -13.67
CA ALA A 284 -22.46 -69.33 -13.23
C ALA A 284 -23.53 -69.60 -14.29
N TYR A 285 -23.93 -68.59 -15.06
CA TYR A 285 -24.82 -68.78 -16.22
C TYR A 285 -24.19 -69.67 -17.29
N ASN A 286 -22.93 -69.42 -17.65
CA ASN A 286 -22.22 -70.20 -18.67
C ASN A 286 -21.97 -71.65 -18.25
N GLU A 287 -21.92 -71.95 -16.94
CA GLU A 287 -21.81 -73.30 -16.39
C GLU A 287 -23.17 -74.02 -16.34
N ALA A 288 -24.27 -73.27 -16.19
CA ALA A 288 -25.62 -73.83 -16.08
C ALA A 288 -26.30 -74.15 -17.41
N ARG A 289 -25.86 -73.52 -18.51
CA ARG A 289 -26.30 -73.84 -19.88
C ARG A 289 -25.71 -75.16 -20.35
#